data_AF-X1MML5-F1
#
_entry.id   AF-X1MML5-F1
#
_cell.length_a   1.000
_cell.length_b   1.000
_cell.length_c   1.000
_cell.angle_alpha   90.00
_cell.angle_beta   90.00
_cell.angle_gamma   90.00
#
_symmetry.space_group_name_H-M   'P 1'
#
loop_
_entity.id
_entity.type
_entity.pdbx_description
1 polymer ?
#
loop_
_entity_poly.entity_id
_entity_poly.type
_entity_poly.pdbx_seq_one_letter_code
_entity_poly.pdbx_strand_id
1 'polypeptide(L)'
;LRGRGGAGFPTGMKWRFTRQAEGGPKYIVCNADEGDPGAFMDRAVLEGDPHAVLEGMLIGAYAIGAQYGYIYVREEYPIAVEHLKLALEQMKELGLLGENILGTGFDFDVYLKMGGSNLSGTIGATASHTDTYTGLPFILLSENLVAIPL
;
A
#
# COMPACT_ATOMS: atom_id res chain seq x y z
N LEU A 1 3.11 -4.21 16.77
CA LEU A 1 2.15 -4.41 15.66
C LEU A 1 2.36 -5.80 15.04
N ARG A 2 1.28 -6.51 14.72
CA ARG A 2 1.27 -7.75 13.93
C ARG A 2 0.46 -7.48 12.65
N GLY A 3 0.83 -8.10 11.54
CA GLY A 3 0.08 -8.00 10.28
C GLY A 3 -1.33 -8.57 10.47
N ARG A 4 -2.34 -7.90 9.91
CA ARG A 4 -3.73 -8.27 10.19
C ARG A 4 -4.38 -9.08 9.07
N GLY A 5 -3.65 -9.35 7.98
CA GLY A 5 -4.02 -10.30 6.90
C GLY A 5 -4.00 -11.77 7.29
N GLY A 6 -4.59 -12.13 8.43
CA GLY A 6 -4.78 -13.52 8.88
C GLY A 6 -3.55 -14.22 9.48
N ALA A 7 -2.34 -13.99 8.95
CA ALA A 7 -1.13 -14.71 9.37
C ALA A 7 -0.45 -14.18 10.66
N GLY A 8 -0.83 -12.99 11.15
CA GLY A 8 -0.36 -12.46 12.44
C GLY A 8 1.16 -12.20 12.54
N PHE A 9 1.89 -12.15 11.43
CA PHE A 9 3.36 -12.00 11.42
C PHE A 9 3.80 -10.66 12.03
N PRO A 10 4.89 -10.59 12.83
CA PRO A 10 5.35 -9.32 13.41
C PRO A 10 5.73 -8.28 12.35
N THR A 11 4.99 -7.16 12.31
CA THR A 11 5.15 -6.14 11.26
C THR A 11 6.56 -5.55 11.24
N GLY A 12 7.12 -5.25 12.42
CA GLY A 12 8.47 -4.69 12.54
C GLY A 12 9.57 -5.64 12.04
N MET A 13 9.40 -6.95 12.18
CA MET A 13 10.35 -7.93 11.65
C MET A 13 10.32 -7.94 10.12
N LYS A 14 9.12 -7.91 9.53
CA LYS A 14 8.93 -7.83 8.07
C LYS A 14 9.57 -6.57 7.51
N TRP A 15 9.30 -5.42 8.14
CA TRP A 15 9.87 -4.13 7.75
C TRP A 15 11.39 -4.11 7.84
N ARG A 16 11.96 -4.69 8.90
CA ARG A 16 13.42 -4.80 9.05
C ARG A 16 14.05 -5.65 7.95
N PHE A 17 13.46 -6.79 7.60
CA PHE A 17 14.00 -7.65 6.55
C PHE A 17 14.02 -6.95 5.20
N THR A 18 12.96 -6.24 4.83
CA THR A 18 12.94 -5.49 3.56
C THR A 18 13.87 -4.29 3.58
N ARG A 19 13.99 -3.60 4.72
CA ARG A 19 14.99 -2.53 4.87
C ARG A 19 16.41 -3.07 4.66
N GLN A 20 16.71 -4.27 5.14
CA GLN A 20 18.01 -4.92 5.02
C GLN A 20 18.24 -5.63 3.68
N ALA A 21 17.19 -5.91 2.91
CA ALA A 21 17.32 -6.53 1.61
C ALA A 21 18.20 -5.69 0.68
N GLU A 22 19.14 -6.35 0.01
CA GLU A 22 19.99 -5.75 -1.00
C GLU A 22 19.22 -5.56 -2.32
N GLY A 23 19.64 -4.56 -3.10
CA GLY A 23 18.96 -4.18 -4.33
C GLY A 23 17.85 -3.15 -4.13
N GLY A 24 17.50 -2.49 -5.23
CA GLY A 24 16.43 -1.50 -5.29
C GLY A 24 15.91 -1.38 -6.73
N PRO A 25 14.81 -0.64 -6.94
CA PRO A 25 14.03 0.06 -5.92
C PRO A 25 13.22 -0.88 -5.01
N LYS A 26 12.83 -0.37 -3.84
CA LYS A 26 11.94 -1.07 -2.89
C LYS A 26 10.52 -0.56 -3.02
N TYR A 27 9.57 -1.43 -2.75
CA TYR A 27 8.15 -1.17 -2.96
C TYR A 27 7.34 -1.42 -1.70
N ILE A 28 6.29 -0.62 -1.53
CA ILE A 28 5.20 -0.88 -0.58
C ILE A 28 3.91 -1.13 -1.36
N VAL A 29 3.17 -2.16 -0.99
CA VAL A 29 1.93 -2.54 -1.67
C VAL A 29 0.81 -2.62 -0.65
N CYS A 30 -0.24 -1.84 -0.85
CA CYS A 30 -1.49 -1.93 -0.11
C CYS A 30 -2.44 -2.85 -0.89
N ASN A 31 -2.76 -4.00 -0.32
CA ASN A 31 -3.80 -4.86 -0.85
C ASN A 31 -5.14 -4.44 -0.23
N ALA A 32 -6.04 -3.86 -1.03
CA ALA A 32 -7.41 -3.52 -0.62
C ALA A 32 -8.44 -4.35 -1.39
N ASP A 33 -8.07 -5.58 -1.76
CA ASP A 33 -8.94 -6.59 -2.34
C ASP A 33 -9.48 -7.51 -1.25
N GLU A 34 -10.67 -7.17 -0.72
CA GLU A 34 -11.42 -7.98 0.23
C GLU A 34 -12.24 -9.02 -0.57
N GLY A 35 -11.71 -10.25 -0.65
CA GLY A 35 -12.35 -11.38 -1.36
C GLY A 35 -13.39 -12.15 -0.54
N ASP A 36 -13.39 -11.95 0.79
CA ASP A 36 -14.27 -12.69 1.70
C ASP A 36 -15.71 -12.13 1.70
N PRO A 37 -16.73 -12.98 1.46
CA PRO A 37 -18.12 -12.54 1.49
C PRO A 37 -18.50 -11.94 2.86
N GLY A 38 -18.82 -10.64 2.89
CA GLY A 38 -19.24 -9.93 4.10
C GLY A 38 -18.17 -9.08 4.78
N ALA A 39 -16.94 -9.09 4.24
CA ALA A 39 -15.85 -8.22 4.66
C ALA A 39 -15.97 -6.89 3.88
N PHE A 40 -16.13 -5.78 4.61
CA PHE A 40 -16.33 -4.43 4.07
C PHE A 40 -15.41 -3.39 4.74
N MET A 41 -14.45 -3.86 5.54
CA MET A 41 -13.67 -2.98 6.40
C MET A 41 -12.69 -2.16 5.57
N ASP A 42 -12.07 -2.75 4.56
CA ASP A 42 -11.13 -2.04 3.69
C ASP A 42 -11.89 -1.03 2.83
N ARG A 43 -13.04 -1.44 2.28
CA ARG A 43 -13.93 -0.53 1.54
C ARG A 43 -14.34 0.68 2.38
N ALA A 44 -14.77 0.48 3.63
CA ALA A 44 -15.22 1.56 4.49
C ALA A 44 -14.11 2.58 4.78
N VAL A 45 -12.87 2.12 4.94
CA VAL A 45 -11.73 3.02 5.16
C VAL A 45 -11.35 3.75 3.87
N LEU A 46 -11.28 3.06 2.73
CA LEU A 46 -10.97 3.72 1.45
C LEU A 46 -12.02 4.75 1.04
N GLU A 47 -13.30 4.50 1.31
CA GLU A 47 -14.38 5.45 1.04
C GLU A 47 -14.48 6.55 2.11
N GLY A 48 -14.19 6.27 3.38
CA GLY A 48 -14.34 7.24 4.47
C GLY A 48 -13.13 8.12 4.73
N ASP A 49 -11.93 7.53 4.74
CA ASP A 49 -10.67 8.19 5.08
C ASP A 49 -9.48 7.59 4.28
N PRO A 50 -9.40 7.89 2.96
CA PRO A 50 -8.29 7.43 2.12
C PRO A 50 -6.92 7.98 2.56
N HIS A 51 -6.88 9.13 3.26
CA HIS A 51 -5.64 9.76 3.71
C HIS A 51 -4.94 8.91 4.77
N ALA A 52 -5.68 8.30 5.69
CA ALA A 52 -5.10 7.39 6.68
C ALA A 52 -4.36 6.20 6.03
N VAL A 53 -4.83 5.71 4.88
CA VAL A 53 -4.16 4.67 4.09
C VAL A 53 -2.84 5.17 3.54
N LEU A 54 -2.91 6.33 2.88
CA LEU A 54 -1.79 6.91 2.16
C LEU A 54 -0.68 7.38 3.11
N GLU A 55 -1.05 7.95 4.27
CA GLU A 55 -0.12 8.29 5.33
C GLU A 55 0.58 7.04 5.88
N GLY A 56 -0.18 5.96 6.14
CA GLY A 56 0.38 4.68 6.55
C GLY A 56 1.38 4.12 5.54
N MET A 57 1.07 4.26 4.24
CA MET A 57 1.97 3.87 3.16
C MET A 57 3.23 4.74 3.12
N LEU A 58 3.11 6.06 3.28
CA LEU A 58 4.23 6.99 3.30
C LEU A 58 5.18 6.69 4.47
N ILE A 59 4.65 6.51 5.68
CA ILE A 59 5.44 6.15 6.87
C ILE A 59 6.13 4.81 6.68
N GLY A 60 5.38 3.81 6.16
CA GLY A 60 5.92 2.49 5.87
C GLY A 60 7.04 2.55 4.84
N ALA A 61 6.86 3.33 3.77
CA ALA A 61 7.84 3.52 2.72
C ALA A 61 9.12 4.17 3.26
N TYR A 62 8.99 5.21 4.07
CA TYR A 62 10.12 5.86 4.73
C TYR A 62 10.91 4.87 5.61
N ALA A 63 10.20 4.08 6.42
CA ALA A 63 10.82 3.10 7.31
C ALA A 63 11.63 2.04 6.53
N ILE A 64 11.11 1.56 5.40
CA ILE A 64 11.73 0.46 4.63
C ILE A 64 12.65 0.97 3.51
N GLY A 65 12.63 2.27 3.21
CA GLY A 65 13.38 2.89 2.13
C GLY A 65 12.78 2.59 0.76
N ALA A 66 11.45 2.51 0.66
CA ALA A 66 10.74 2.34 -0.61
C ALA A 66 10.51 3.68 -1.29
N GLN A 67 10.64 3.69 -2.62
CA GLN A 67 10.41 4.85 -3.47
C GLN A 67 9.04 4.82 -4.14
N TYR A 68 8.41 3.64 -4.17
CA TYR A 68 7.18 3.44 -4.90
C TYR A 68 6.16 2.67 -4.06
N GLY A 69 4.93 3.18 -4.08
CA GLY A 69 3.76 2.59 -3.46
C GLY A 69 2.74 2.16 -4.50
N TYR A 70 2.07 1.04 -4.26
CA TYR A 70 0.94 0.61 -5.09
C TYR A 70 -0.26 0.30 -4.22
N ILE A 71 -1.43 0.83 -4.59
CA ILE A 71 -2.71 0.45 -4.01
C ILE A 71 -3.42 -0.41 -5.04
N TYR A 72 -3.70 -1.66 -4.67
CA TYR A 72 -4.54 -2.54 -5.46
C TYR A 72 -5.96 -2.47 -4.91
N VAL A 73 -6.89 -1.99 -5.74
CA VAL A 73 -8.30 -1.88 -5.38
C VAL A 73 -9.15 -2.59 -6.42
N ARG A 74 -10.26 -3.16 -5.96
CA ARG A 74 -11.28 -3.75 -6.81
C ARG A 74 -11.93 -2.69 -7.71
N GLU A 75 -12.13 -3.03 -8.98
CA GLU A 75 -12.84 -2.17 -9.93
C GLU A 75 -14.30 -1.94 -9.50
N GLU A 76 -14.88 -2.85 -8.70
CA GLU A 76 -16.24 -2.75 -8.20
C GLU A 76 -16.44 -1.72 -7.07
N TYR A 77 -15.38 -1.01 -6.63
CA TYR A 77 -15.44 0.05 -5.63
C TYR A 77 -15.20 1.46 -6.25
N PRO A 78 -16.13 1.97 -7.08
CA PRO A 78 -15.91 3.21 -7.82
C PRO A 78 -15.71 4.44 -6.92
N ILE A 79 -16.40 4.49 -5.78
CA ILE A 79 -16.29 5.61 -4.82
C ILE A 79 -14.91 5.60 -4.15
N ALA A 80 -14.43 4.44 -3.72
CA ALA A 80 -13.09 4.30 -3.15
C ALA A 80 -12.00 4.73 -4.14
N VAL A 81 -12.13 4.36 -5.42
CA VAL A 81 -11.21 4.77 -6.49
C VAL A 81 -11.21 6.29 -6.66
N GLU A 82 -12.38 6.91 -6.69
CA GLU A 82 -12.51 8.37 -6.82
C GLU A 82 -11.87 9.10 -5.64
N HIS A 83 -12.20 8.68 -4.41
CA HIS A 83 -11.67 9.28 -3.19
C HIS A 83 -10.14 9.12 -3.08
N LEU A 84 -9.61 7.94 -3.45
CA LEU A 84 -8.16 7.71 -3.49
C LEU A 84 -7.46 8.61 -4.50
N LYS A 85 -8.03 8.80 -5.70
CA LYS A 85 -7.46 9.71 -6.70
C LYS A 85 -7.40 11.14 -6.19
N LEU A 86 -8.50 11.63 -5.61
CA LEU A 86 -8.54 12.96 -5.03
C LEU A 86 -7.53 13.11 -3.88
N ALA A 87 -7.44 12.14 -2.99
CA ALA A 87 -6.49 12.15 -1.88
C ALA A 87 -5.02 12.14 -2.36
N LEU A 88 -4.71 11.36 -3.40
CA LEU A 88 -3.39 11.33 -4.03
C LEU A 88 -3.02 12.70 -4.63
N GLU A 89 -3.94 13.34 -5.32
CA GLU A 89 -3.75 14.69 -5.87
C GLU A 89 -3.48 15.70 -4.76
N GLN A 90 -4.30 15.70 -3.70
CA GLN A 90 -4.12 16.57 -2.54
C GLN A 90 -2.76 16.38 -1.85
N MET A 91 -2.33 15.13 -1.64
CA MET A 91 -1.01 14.87 -1.05
C MET A 91 0.14 15.33 -1.94
N LYS A 92 0.00 15.23 -3.27
CA LYS A 92 0.99 15.78 -4.22
C LYS A 92 1.06 17.30 -4.16
N GLU A 93 -0.10 17.98 -4.11
CA GLU A 93 -0.17 19.44 -3.96
C GLU A 93 0.46 19.91 -2.65
N LEU A 94 0.33 19.13 -1.57
CA LEU A 94 0.94 19.40 -0.27
C LEU A 94 2.43 19.04 -0.19
N GLY A 95 3.02 18.44 -1.24
CA GLY A 95 4.41 17.99 -1.23
C GLY A 95 4.69 16.80 -0.31
N LEU A 96 3.66 15.99 -0.04
CA LEU A 96 3.73 14.75 0.75
C LEU A 96 3.95 13.50 -0.10
N LEU A 97 3.92 13.65 -1.42
CA LEU A 97 4.26 12.64 -2.42
C LEU A 97 5.12 13.30 -3.52
N GLY A 98 5.93 12.49 -4.20
CA GLY A 98 6.86 12.92 -5.23
C GLY A 98 8.30 12.98 -4.70
N GLU A 99 9.07 13.92 -5.24
CA GLU A 99 10.50 14.08 -4.92
C GLU A 99 10.71 14.96 -3.69
N ASN A 100 11.75 14.62 -2.92
CA ASN A 100 12.25 15.40 -1.79
C ASN A 100 11.15 15.85 -0.82
N ILE A 101 10.34 14.89 -0.37
CA ILE A 101 9.19 15.12 0.52
C ILE A 101 9.65 15.89 1.76
N LEU A 102 9.03 17.05 1.98
CA LEU A 102 9.32 17.98 3.07
C LEU A 102 10.81 18.38 3.20
N GLY A 103 11.60 18.32 2.11
CA GLY A 103 13.03 18.65 2.13
C GLY A 103 13.93 17.61 2.80
N THR A 104 13.43 16.37 2.98
CA THR A 104 14.14 15.31 3.71
C THR A 104 15.12 14.50 2.85
N GLY A 105 15.13 14.70 1.52
CA GLY A 105 15.84 13.87 0.56
C GLY A 105 15.20 12.50 0.33
N PHE A 106 13.97 12.28 0.83
CA PHE A 106 13.20 11.07 0.60
C PHE A 106 12.18 11.28 -0.52
N ASP A 107 12.19 10.36 -1.49
CA ASP A 107 11.26 10.35 -2.62
C ASP A 107 10.26 9.21 -2.45
N PHE A 108 8.97 9.49 -2.66
CA PHE A 108 7.93 8.48 -2.62
C PHE A 108 6.72 8.86 -3.47
N ASP A 109 6.35 8.01 -4.42
CA ASP A 109 5.13 8.18 -5.23
C ASP A 109 4.23 6.95 -5.10
N VAL A 110 2.92 7.14 -5.28
CA VAL A 110 1.91 6.09 -5.10
C VAL A 110 1.06 5.97 -6.36
N TYR A 111 0.85 4.73 -6.81
CA TYR A 111 0.07 4.40 -7.99
C TYR A 111 -1.15 3.55 -7.62
N LEU A 112 -2.29 3.89 -8.21
CA LEU A 112 -3.52 3.11 -8.09
C LEU A 112 -3.60 2.07 -9.20
N LYS A 113 -3.80 0.80 -8.84
CA LYS A 113 -4.05 -0.29 -9.77
C LYS A 113 -5.43 -0.90 -9.51
N MET A 114 -6.26 -0.90 -10.54
CA MET A 114 -7.56 -1.56 -10.53
C MET A 114 -7.41 -3.00 -11.01
N GLY A 115 -8.10 -3.94 -10.37
CA GLY A 115 -8.17 -5.31 -10.86
C GLY A 115 -9.55 -5.95 -10.71
N GLY A 116 -9.74 -7.05 -11.45
CA GLY A 116 -11.01 -7.76 -11.56
C GLY A 116 -11.14 -8.93 -10.57
N SER A 117 -12.39 -9.35 -10.36
CA SER A 117 -12.93 -10.25 -9.31
C SER A 117 -12.31 -11.64 -9.08
N ASN A 118 -11.15 -12.00 -9.64
CA ASN A 118 -10.57 -13.34 -9.51
C ASN A 118 -9.06 -13.38 -9.21
N LEU A 119 -8.47 -12.28 -8.73
CA LEU A 119 -7.09 -12.30 -8.25
C LEU A 119 -7.07 -12.79 -6.80
N SER A 120 -7.02 -14.12 -6.63
CA SER A 120 -6.74 -14.79 -5.36
C SER A 120 -5.79 -13.97 -4.50
N GLY A 121 -6.23 -13.53 -3.33
CA GLY A 121 -5.52 -12.67 -2.36
C GLY A 121 -4.22 -13.24 -1.77
N THR A 122 -3.51 -14.06 -2.54
CA THR A 122 -2.18 -14.57 -2.20
C THR A 122 -1.09 -13.63 -2.69
N ILE A 123 -0.14 -13.35 -1.81
CA ILE A 123 1.05 -12.50 -1.99
C ILE A 123 1.76 -12.73 -3.34
N GLY A 124 1.76 -13.97 -3.85
CA GLY A 124 2.38 -14.34 -5.13
C GLY A 124 1.50 -14.14 -6.36
N ALA A 125 0.17 -14.08 -6.24
CA ALA A 125 -0.75 -13.85 -7.35
C ALA A 125 -0.83 -12.35 -7.68
N THR A 126 -0.92 -11.48 -6.68
CA THR A 126 -0.84 -10.02 -6.86
C THR A 126 0.54 -9.60 -7.39
N ALA A 127 1.62 -10.23 -6.93
CA ALA A 127 2.98 -9.98 -7.42
C ALA A 127 3.27 -10.57 -8.81
N SER A 128 2.57 -11.64 -9.23
CA SER A 128 2.76 -12.27 -10.55
C SER A 128 1.87 -11.70 -11.66
N HIS A 129 0.71 -11.11 -11.34
CA HIS A 129 -0.15 -10.47 -12.36
C HIS A 129 0.30 -9.07 -12.77
N THR A 130 1.07 -8.43 -11.91
CA THR A 130 1.94 -7.34 -12.31
C THR A 130 3.25 -7.98 -12.76
N ASP A 131 3.45 -8.13 -14.07
CA ASP A 131 4.70 -8.60 -14.73
C ASP A 131 5.97 -7.78 -14.35
N THR A 132 5.92 -7.00 -13.27
CA THR A 132 6.89 -5.98 -12.86
C THR A 132 7.66 -6.35 -11.59
N TYR A 133 7.25 -7.37 -10.80
CA TYR A 133 7.86 -7.64 -9.47
C TYR A 133 8.50 -9.02 -9.27
N THR A 134 8.68 -9.82 -10.32
CA THR A 134 9.44 -11.07 -10.21
C THR A 134 10.92 -10.76 -9.94
N GLY A 135 11.30 -10.77 -8.66
CA GLY A 135 12.69 -10.64 -8.21
C GLY A 135 13.07 -9.33 -7.49
N LEU A 136 12.12 -8.41 -7.23
CA LEU A 136 12.40 -7.16 -6.52
C LEU A 136 11.98 -7.24 -5.03
N PRO A 137 12.70 -6.58 -4.11
CA PRO A 137 12.33 -6.56 -2.69
C PRO A 137 11.07 -5.69 -2.45
N PHE A 138 9.97 -6.30 -2.02
CA PHE A 138 8.70 -5.62 -1.71
C PHE A 138 8.14 -5.94 -0.32
N ILE A 139 7.32 -5.05 0.24
CA ILE A 139 6.44 -5.33 1.38
C ILE A 139 4.98 -5.21 0.97
N LEU A 140 4.26 -6.31 1.18
CA LEU A 140 2.80 -6.30 1.18
C LEU A 140 2.28 -5.87 2.57
N LEU A 141 1.51 -4.79 2.63
CA LEU A 141 0.58 -4.52 3.71
C LEU A 141 -0.67 -5.38 3.41
N SER A 142 -0.68 -6.66 3.82
CA SER A 142 -1.91 -7.46 3.78
C SER A 142 -2.70 -7.23 5.06
N GLU A 143 -3.90 -6.70 4.83
CA GLU A 143 -5.03 -6.43 5.70
C GLU A 143 -4.71 -5.65 6.97
N ASN A 144 -5.52 -4.62 7.16
CA ASN A 144 -5.40 -3.48 8.04
C ASN A 144 -4.12 -2.67 7.79
N LEU A 145 -4.20 -1.83 6.74
CA LEU A 145 -4.15 -0.39 6.94
C LEU A 145 -3.43 -0.02 8.24
N VAL A 146 -2.13 0.24 8.13
CA VAL A 146 -1.37 0.88 9.20
C VAL A 146 -1.82 2.35 9.24
N ALA A 147 -3.09 2.59 9.60
CA ALA A 147 -3.43 3.79 10.31
C ALA A 147 -2.69 3.65 11.64
N ILE A 148 -1.56 4.32 11.76
CA ILE A 148 -1.02 4.65 13.08
C ILE A 148 -1.99 5.73 13.55
N PRO A 149 -2.92 5.46 14.48
CA PRO A 149 -3.58 6.57 15.13
C PRO A 149 -2.49 7.31 15.89
N LEU A 150 -2.20 8.54 15.48
CA LEU A 150 -1.56 9.50 16.39
C LEU A 150 -2.51 9.78 17.55
#